data_AF-A0A2S5N9D1-F1
#
_entry.id   AF-A0A2S5N9D1-F1
#
_cell.length_a   1.000
_cell.length_b   1.000
_cell.length_c   1.000
_cell.angle_alpha   90.00
_cell.angle_beta   90.00
_cell.angle_gamma   90.00
#
_symmetry.space_group_name_H-M   'P 1'
#
loop_
_entity.id
_entity.type
_entity.pdbx_description
1 polymer ?
#
loop_
_entity_poly.entity_id
_entity_poly.type
_entity_poly.pdbx_seq_one_letter_code
_entity_poly.pdbx_strand_id
1 'polypeptide(L)' 'MHIKYSKNAKQNILPGFNLSLGFTIFYLSLIVLIPLSAAFIKTTEMSFNEFWAVVSAPRVVASYQLTFGAS' A
#
# COMPACT_ATOMS: atom_id res chain seq x y z
N MET A 1 -23.89 -49.80 10.22
CA MET A 1 -22.81 -49.38 9.29
C MET A 1 -22.62 -47.88 9.46
N HIS A 2 -21.54 -47.43 10.11
CA HIS A 2 -21.27 -46.00 10.37
C HIS A 2 -19.84 -45.70 9.92
N ILE A 3 -19.69 -44.96 8.82
CA ILE A 3 -18.37 -44.58 8.29
C ILE A 3 -17.97 -43.25 8.92
N LYS A 4 -16.94 -43.27 9.77
CA LYS A 4 -16.29 -42.05 10.28
C LYS A 4 -15.30 -41.54 9.24
N TYR A 5 -15.60 -40.41 8.61
CA TYR A 5 -14.61 -39.68 7.81
C TYR A 5 -13.80 -38.74 8.72
N SER A 6 -12.60 -39.18 9.12
CA SER A 6 -11.59 -38.30 9.72
C SER A 6 -10.85 -37.55 8.62
N LYS A 7 -11.33 -36.35 8.27
CA LYS A 7 -10.55 -35.41 7.44
C LYS A 7 -9.62 -34.59 8.34
N ASN A 8 -8.42 -35.12 8.58
CA ASN A 8 -7.31 -34.30 9.03
C ASN A 8 -6.69 -33.62 7.81
N ALA A 9 -7.22 -32.46 7.42
CA ALA A 9 -6.56 -31.60 6.46
C ALA A 9 -5.38 -30.92 7.17
N LYS A 10 -4.22 -31.59 7.23
CA LYS A 10 -2.96 -30.89 7.53
C LYS A 10 -2.75 -29.89 6.40
N GLN A 11 -3.04 -28.62 6.67
CA GLN A 11 -2.60 -27.53 5.82
C GLN A 11 -1.07 -27.54 5.84
N ASN A 12 -0.48 -28.15 4.82
CA ASN A 12 0.96 -28.16 4.63
C ASN A 12 1.37 -26.75 4.18
N ILE A 13 1.54 -25.85 5.14
CA ILE A 13 2.21 -24.58 4.89
C ILE A 13 3.60 -24.92 4.36
N LEU A 14 3.94 -24.43 3.18
CA LEU A 14 5.25 -24.67 2.59
C LEU A 14 6.34 -24.31 3.62
N PRO A 15 7.26 -25.23 3.95
CA PRO A 15 8.33 -24.92 4.89
C PRO A 15 9.11 -23.71 4.35
N GLY A 16 9.21 -22.65 5.16
CA GLY A 16 9.84 -21.38 4.77
C GLY A 16 8.89 -20.33 4.16
N PHE A 17 7.61 -20.62 3.93
CA PHE A 17 6.65 -19.66 3.36
C PHE A 17 6.54 -18.37 4.18
N ASN A 18 6.39 -18.49 5.50
CA ASN A 18 6.28 -17.32 6.38
C ASN A 18 7.55 -16.47 6.39
N LEU A 19 8.72 -17.11 6.30
CA LEU A 19 10.00 -16.39 6.27
C LEU A 19 10.15 -15.64 4.94
N SER A 20 9.87 -16.32 3.82
CA SER A 20 9.88 -15.68 2.49
C SER A 20 8.86 -14.55 2.39
N LEU A 21 7.64 -14.76 2.88
CA LEU A 21 6.58 -13.74 2.90
C LEU A 21 6.99 -12.54 3.75
N GLY A 22 7.59 -12.76 4.92
CA GLY A 22 8.12 -11.72 5.78
C GLY A 22 9.18 -10.86 5.07
N PHE A 23 10.14 -11.50 4.40
CA PHE A 23 11.14 -10.78 3.59
C PHE A 23 10.51 -10.03 2.42
N THR A 24 9.56 -10.64 1.70
CA THR A 24 8.84 -9.97 0.60
C THR A 24 8.13 -8.72 1.11
N ILE A 25 7.34 -8.83 2.18
CA ILE A 25 6.63 -7.69 2.77
C ILE A 25 7.62 -6.63 3.26
N PHE A 26 8.72 -7.04 3.92
CA PHE A 26 9.73 -6.11 4.39
C PHE A 26 10.38 -5.32 3.26
N TYR A 27 10.82 -6.00 2.19
CA TYR A 27 11.41 -5.35 1.02
C TYR A 27 10.42 -4.42 0.32
N LEU A 28 9.19 -4.90 0.05
CA LEU A 28 8.15 -4.06 -0.58
C LEU A 28 7.82 -2.85 0.29
N SER A 29 7.73 -3.03 1.62
CA SER A 29 7.50 -1.94 2.54
C SER A 29 8.62 -0.93 2.49
N LEU A 30 9.89 -1.34 2.51
CA LEU A 30 11.00 -0.39 2.36
C LEU A 30 10.93 0.37 1.03
N ILE A 31 10.73 -0.34 -0.07
CA ILE A 31 10.65 0.24 -1.42
C ILE A 31 9.53 1.27 -1.54
N VAL A 32 8.38 1.04 -0.90
CA VAL A 32 7.22 1.94 -0.94
C VAL A 32 7.29 3.03 0.13
N LEU A 33 7.73 2.71 1.34
CA LEU A 33 7.78 3.65 2.46
C LEU A 33 8.84 4.73 2.25
N ILE A 34 9.99 4.42 1.62
CA ILE A 34 11.03 5.42 1.33
C ILE A 34 10.46 6.60 0.50
N PRO A 35 9.85 6.38 -0.69
CA PRO A 35 9.30 7.47 -1.49
C PRO A 35 8.09 8.14 -0.85
N LEU A 36 7.20 7.38 -0.17
CA LEU A 36 6.07 7.98 0.55
C LEU A 36 6.54 8.89 1.70
N SER A 37 7.56 8.47 2.44
CA SER A 37 8.15 9.28 3.51
C SER A 37 8.81 10.53 2.95
N ALA A 38 9.49 10.44 1.80
CA ALA A 38 10.07 11.60 1.14
C ALA A 38 9.01 12.64 0.73
N ALA A 39 7.89 12.18 0.16
CA ALA A 39 6.76 13.04 -0.16
C ALA A 39 6.18 13.69 1.11
N PHE A 40 6.02 12.92 2.19
CA PHE A 40 5.55 13.43 3.47
C PHE A 40 6.50 14.49 4.06
N ILE A 41 7.80 14.21 4.11
CA ILE A 41 8.82 15.16 4.60
C ILE A 41 8.76 16.46 3.80
N LYS A 42 8.64 16.39 2.47
CA LYS A 42 8.49 17.62 1.66
C LYS A 42 7.25 18.41 1.99
N THR A 43 6.12 17.77 2.26
CA THR A 43 4.93 18.52 2.71
C THR A 43 5.13 19.18 4.08
N THR A 44 5.94 18.59 4.97
CA THR A 44 6.23 19.19 6.30
C THR A 44 7.16 20.40 6.23
N GLU A 45 7.98 20.53 5.19
CA GLU A 45 8.82 21.71 4.97
C GLU A 45 8.03 22.91 4.42
N MET A 46 6.83 22.68 3.88
CA MET A 46 6.00 23.71 3.25
C MET A 46 5.13 24.42 4.29
N SER A 47 4.92 25.73 4.10
CA SER A 47 3.88 26.45 4.84
C SER A 47 2.49 26.01 4.39
N PHE A 48 1.49 26.22 5.24
CA PHE A 48 0.10 25.90 4.93
C PHE A 48 -0.40 26.57 3.63
N ASN A 49 0.05 27.81 3.38
CA ASN A 49 -0.29 28.54 2.15
C ASN A 49 0.33 27.91 0.90
N GLU A 50 1.59 27.48 0.97
CA GLU A 50 2.25 26.82 -0.15
C GLU A 50 1.63 25.46 -0.45
N PHE A 51 1.28 24.70 0.60
CA PHE A 51 0.53 23.46 0.44
C PHE A 51 -0.79 23.68 -0.31
N TRP A 52 -1.57 24.67 0.13
CA TRP A 52 -2.84 25.00 -0.53
C TRP A 52 -2.65 25.45 -1.97
N ALA A 53 -1.62 26.25 -2.26
CA ALA A 53 -1.29 26.68 -3.61
C ALA A 53 -0.93 25.51 -4.54
N VAL A 54 -0.22 24.49 -4.02
CA VAL A 54 0.13 23.29 -4.80
C VAL A 54 -1.10 22.42 -5.08
N VAL A 55 -1.92 22.14 -4.07
CA VAL A 55 -3.10 21.26 -4.22
C VAL A 55 -4.18 21.92 -5.09
N SER A 56 -4.29 23.24 -5.05
CA SER A 56 -5.23 24.02 -5.88
C SER A 56 -4.68 24.42 -7.25
N ALA A 57 -3.45 24.02 -7.61
CA ALA A 57 -2.87 24.36 -8.89
C ALA A 57 -3.76 23.84 -10.04
N PRO A 58 -3.96 24.62 -11.14
CA PRO A 58 -4.89 24.27 -12.20
C PRO A 58 -4.69 22.86 -12.77
N ARG A 59 -3.42 22.43 -12.89
CA ARG A 59 -3.06 21.09 -13.34
C ARG A 59 -3.47 20.00 -12.37
N VAL A 60 -3.29 20.23 -11.08
CA VAL A 60 -3.60 19.25 -10.02
C VAL A 60 -5.11 19.08 -9.90
N VAL A 61 -5.85 20.20 -9.93
CA VAL A 61 -7.32 20.19 -9.96
C VAL A 61 -7.86 19.51 -11.22
N ALA A 62 -7.29 19.78 -12.39
CA ALA A 62 -7.68 19.09 -13.62
C ALA A 62 -7.46 17.57 -13.53
N SER A 63 -6.36 17.12 -12.90
CA SER A 63 -6.13 15.69 -12.65
C SER A 63 -7.18 15.09 -11.71
N TYR A 64 -7.59 15.80 -10.66
CA TYR A 64 -8.70 15.36 -9.80
C TYR A 64 -10.01 15.28 -10.58
N GLN A 65 -10.32 16.30 -11.40
CA GLN A 65 -11.50 16.30 -12.25
C GLN A 65 -11.51 15.16 -13.27
N LEU A 66 -10.36 14.80 -13.84
CA LEU A 66 -10.26 13.63 -14.72
C LEU A 66 -10.49 12.33 -13.94
N THR A 67 -9.81 12.12 -12.82
CA THR A 67 -9.97 10.88 -12.03
C THR A 67 -11.39 10.71 -11.51
N PHE A 68 -12.01 11.77 -10.97
CA PHE A 68 -13.34 11.69 -10.37
C PHE A 68 -14.49 11.99 -11.34
N GLY A 69 -14.24 12.72 -12.42
CA GLY A 69 -15.24 13.11 -13.41
C GLY A 69 -15.25 12.24 -14.68
N ALA A 70 -14.20 11.45 -14.93
CA ALA A 70 -14.18 10.45 -16.00
C ALA A 70 -14.42 9.01 -15.49
N SER A 71 -14.51 8.79 -14.17
CA SER A 71 -14.86 7.49 -13.56
C SER A 71 -16.35 7.36 -13.28
#